data_AF-A0A369KC57-F1
#
_entry.id   AF-A0A369KC57-F1
#
_cell.length_a   1.000
_cell.length_b   1.000
_cell.length_c   1.000
_cell.angle_alpha   90.00
_cell.angle_beta   90.00
_cell.angle_gamma   90.00
#
_symmetry.space_group_name_H-M   'P 1'
#
loop_
_entity.id
_entity.type
_entity.pdbx_description
1 polymer ?
#
loop_
_entity_poly.entity_id
_entity_poly.type
_entity_poly.pdbx_seq_one_letter_code
_entity_poly.pdbx_strand_id
1 'polypeptide(L)'
;MNLFIPLMITIGLFGGQFYLSRKSNWLGVIMPVLVLVAGAYIYFYTGEHSDDRESLIRIGTLMLTSILVSMSVEGNKSRKKKLQREKDRLDIQDL
;
A
#
# COMPACT_ATOMS: atom_id res chain seq x y z
N MET A 1 24.05 -6.24 -11.78
CA MET A 1 22.80 -5.46 -11.67
C MET A 1 22.80 -4.74 -10.33
N ASN A 2 22.84 -3.40 -10.30
CA ASN A 2 22.88 -2.65 -9.04
C ASN A 2 21.51 -2.72 -8.33
N LEU A 3 21.40 -3.63 -7.36
CA LEU A 3 20.21 -3.83 -6.51
C LEU A 3 19.85 -2.62 -5.65
N PHE A 4 20.75 -1.65 -5.49
CA PHE A 4 20.57 -0.50 -4.62
C PHE A 4 19.38 0.40 -5.02
N ILE A 5 19.22 0.66 -6.32
CA ILE A 5 18.17 1.54 -6.85
C ILE A 5 16.77 0.92 -6.66
N PRO A 6 16.51 -0.35 -7.05
CA PRO A 6 15.24 -1.02 -6.78
C PRO A 6 14.88 -1.06 -5.29
N LEU A 7 15.88 -1.26 -4.43
CA LEU A 7 15.68 -1.42 -2.99
C LEU A 7 15.29 -0.10 -2.32
N MET A 8 15.92 1.02 -2.73
CA MET A 8 15.53 2.37 -2.28
C MET A 8 14.13 2.76 -2.74
N ILE A 9 13.75 2.44 -3.98
CA ILE A 9 12.38 2.68 -4.49
C ILE A 9 11.37 1.88 -3.67
N THR A 10 11.68 0.62 -3.38
CA THR A 10 10.83 -0.28 -2.60
C THR A 10 10.62 0.25 -1.18
N ILE A 11 11.69 0.63 -0.48
CA ILE A 11 11.61 1.22 0.86
C ILE A 11 10.81 2.53 0.84
N GLY A 12 11.04 3.39 -0.16
CA GLY A 12 10.30 4.64 -0.31
C GLY A 12 8.81 4.43 -0.54
N LEU A 13 8.44 3.45 -1.37
CA LEU A 13 7.04 3.10 -1.63
C LEU A 13 6.34 2.54 -0.39
N PHE A 14 6.96 1.57 0.30
CA PHE A 14 6.36 0.96 1.49
C PHE A 14 6.32 1.95 2.68
N GLY A 15 7.42 2.67 2.93
CA GLY A 15 7.48 3.67 3.99
C GLY A 15 6.54 4.86 3.72
N GLY A 16 6.51 5.35 2.49
CA GLY A 16 5.59 6.38 2.05
C GLY A 16 4.13 5.94 2.19
N GLN A 17 3.80 4.72 1.78
CA GLN A 17 2.44 4.21 1.87
C GLN A 17 1.97 4.02 3.31
N PHE A 18 2.86 3.56 4.19
CA PHE A 18 2.57 3.44 5.62
C PHE A 18 2.34 4.81 6.29
N TYR A 19 3.10 5.82 5.90
CA TYR A 19 2.89 7.19 6.39
C TYR A 19 1.56 7.77 5.87
N LEU A 20 1.29 7.60 4.58
CA LEU A 20 0.06 8.08 3.93
C LEU A 20 -1.19 7.42 4.51
N SER A 21 -1.15 6.12 4.80
CA SER A 21 -2.29 5.39 5.39
C SER A 21 -2.62 5.86 6.81
N ARG A 22 -1.62 6.31 7.58
CA ARG A 22 -1.84 6.93 8.90
C ARG A 22 -2.44 8.33 8.81
N LYS A 23 -2.15 9.08 7.73
CA LYS A 23 -2.63 10.45 7.55
C LYS A 23 -4.05 10.51 6.98
N SER A 24 -4.38 9.66 6.00
CA SER A 24 -5.72 9.65 5.39
C SER A 24 -6.10 8.26 4.89
N ASN A 25 -7.36 7.89 5.14
CA ASN A 25 -7.97 6.65 4.66
C ASN A 25 -7.84 6.52 3.14
N TRP A 26 -8.02 7.63 2.43
CA TRP A 26 -8.04 7.67 0.97
C TRP A 26 -6.64 7.51 0.38
N LEU A 27 -5.65 8.14 1.01
CA LEU A 27 -4.24 8.03 0.63
C LEU A 27 -3.69 6.61 0.88
N GLY A 28 -4.20 5.92 1.90
CA GLY A 28 -3.88 4.51 2.15
C GLY A 28 -4.38 3.54 1.06
N VAL A 29 -5.34 3.93 0.22
CA VAL A 29 -5.91 3.06 -0.84
C VAL A 29 -5.34 3.38 -2.22
N ILE A 30 -4.80 4.58 -2.42
CA ILE A 30 -4.24 5.03 -3.71
C ILE A 30 -3.11 4.12 -4.23
N MET A 31 -2.10 3.78 -3.42
CA MET A 31 -1.00 2.93 -3.92
C MET A 31 -1.45 1.50 -4.28
N PRO A 32 -2.26 0.79 -3.48
CA PRO A 32 -2.81 -0.50 -3.91
C PRO A 32 -3.49 -0.43 -5.29
N VAL A 33 -4.26 0.63 -5.53
CA VAL A 33 -4.94 0.84 -6.82
C VAL A 33 -3.93 1.09 -7.93
N LEU A 34 -2.92 1.94 -7.70
CA LEU A 34 -1.87 2.20 -8.70
C LEU A 34 -1.09 0.94 -9.06
N VAL A 35 -0.79 0.07 -8.09
CA VAL A 35 -0.12 -1.20 -8.35
C VAL A 35 -1.00 -2.15 -9.16
N LEU A 36 -2.31 -2.21 -8.88
CA LEU A 36 -3.24 -2.99 -9.70
C LEU A 36 -3.31 -2.47 -11.14
N VAL A 37 -3.42 -1.14 -11.32
CA VAL A 37 -3.48 -0.52 -12.65
C VAL A 37 -2.18 -0.76 -13.41
N ALA A 38 -1.02 -0.59 -12.76
CA ALA A 38 0.28 -0.85 -13.38
C ALA A 38 0.46 -2.34 -13.74
N GLY A 39 0.08 -3.25 -12.84
CA GLY A 39 0.13 -4.69 -13.09
C GLY A 39 -0.77 -5.11 -14.24
N ALA A 40 -2.00 -4.59 -14.30
CA ALA A 40 -2.92 -4.82 -15.41
C ALA A 40 -2.37 -4.24 -16.73
N TYR A 41 -1.83 -3.02 -16.70
CA TYR A 41 -1.22 -2.40 -17.88
C TYR A 41 -0.06 -3.25 -18.42
N ILE A 42 0.86 -3.69 -17.55
CA ILE A 42 1.98 -4.54 -17.94
C ILE A 42 1.48 -5.88 -18.50
N TYR A 43 0.45 -6.46 -17.88
CA TYR A 43 -0.15 -7.72 -18.31
C TYR A 43 -0.75 -7.63 -19.72
N PHE A 44 -1.53 -6.58 -20.02
CA PHE A 44 -2.26 -6.47 -21.30
C PHE A 44 -1.46 -5.78 -22.42
N TYR A 45 -0.55 -4.87 -22.10
CA TYR A 45 0.02 -3.93 -23.10
C TYR A 45 1.53 -4.07 -23.31
N THR A 46 2.20 -4.99 -22.63
CA THR A 46 3.65 -5.15 -22.79
C THR A 46 4.06 -6.60 -23.00
N GLY A 47 5.10 -6.81 -23.81
CA GLY A 47 5.85 -8.08 -23.96
C GLY A 47 5.14 -9.19 -24.73
N GLU A 48 5.87 -10.27 -25.00
CA GLU A 48 5.29 -11.53 -25.48
C GLU A 48 4.46 -12.17 -24.38
N HIS A 49 3.35 -12.79 -24.80
CA HIS A 49 2.45 -13.53 -23.92
C HIS A 49 2.99 -14.94 -23.78
N SER A 50 3.77 -15.17 -22.72
CA SER A 50 4.17 -16.51 -22.29
C SER A 50 3.54 -16.81 -20.94
N ASP A 51 3.11 -18.07 -20.74
CA ASP A 51 2.43 -18.50 -19.51
C ASP A 51 3.24 -18.18 -18.24
N ASP A 52 4.57 -18.35 -18.30
CA ASP A 52 5.48 -18.04 -17.19
C ASP A 52 5.49 -16.55 -16.84
N ARG A 53 5.55 -15.68 -17.86
CA ARG A 53 5.57 -14.23 -17.67
C ARG A 53 4.24 -13.72 -17.14
N GLU A 54 3.14 -14.21 -17.69
CA GLU A 54 1.79 -13.88 -17.26
C GLU A 54 1.54 -14.29 -15.81
N SER A 55 1.96 -15.50 -15.44
CA SER A 55 1.88 -16.02 -14.07
C SER A 55 2.70 -15.16 -13.10
N LEU A 56 3.94 -14.80 -13.46
CA LEU A 56 4.80 -13.91 -12.67
C LEU A 56 4.17 -12.54 -12.45
N ILE A 57 3.62 -11.91 -13.49
CA ILE A 57 2.97 -10.60 -13.37
C ILE A 57 1.73 -10.70 -12.48
N ARG A 58 0.89 -11.73 -12.65
CA ARG A 58 -0.30 -11.94 -11.81
C ARG A 58 0.06 -12.16 -10.35
N ILE A 59 0.95 -13.11 -10.06
CA ILE A 59 1.37 -13.43 -8.69
C ILE A 59 2.05 -12.22 -8.05
N GLY A 60 2.97 -11.56 -8.77
CA GLY A 60 3.66 -10.37 -8.28
C GLY A 60 2.70 -9.23 -7.96
N THR A 61 1.76 -8.94 -8.87
CA THR A 61 0.77 -7.87 -8.68
C THR A 61 -0.17 -8.17 -7.50
N LEU A 62 -0.66 -9.41 -7.39
CA LEU A 62 -1.55 -9.81 -6.29
C LEU A 62 -0.84 -9.79 -4.93
N MET A 63 0.40 -10.29 -4.88
CA MET A 63 1.19 -10.29 -3.64
C MET A 63 1.51 -8.85 -3.20
N LEU A 64 1.98 -7.99 -4.09
CA LEU A 64 2.26 -6.58 -3.79
C LEU A 64 0.99 -5.84 -3.34
N THR A 65 -0.12 -6.04 -4.04
CA THR A 65 -1.39 -5.38 -3.70
C THR A 65 -1.88 -5.81 -2.32
N SER A 66 -1.84 -7.11 -1.99
CA SER A 66 -2.30 -7.60 -0.70
C SER A 66 -1.49 -7.07 0.48
N ILE A 67 -0.17 -6.91 0.31
CA ILE A 67 0.70 -6.27 1.31
C ILE A 67 0.29 -4.81 1.52
N LEU A 68 0.11 -4.04 0.44
CA LEU A 68 -0.25 -2.62 0.53
C LEU A 68 -1.64 -2.41 1.14
N VAL A 69 -2.61 -3.27 0.81
CA VAL A 69 -3.95 -3.26 1.45
C VAL A 69 -3.84 -3.53 2.94
N SER A 70 -3.04 -4.52 3.35
CA SER A 70 -2.84 -4.85 4.77
C SER A 70 -2.26 -3.65 5.54
N MET A 71 -1.22 -3.00 4.98
CA MET A 71 -0.65 -1.78 5.56
C MET A 71 -1.65 -0.62 5.65
N SER A 72 -2.56 -0.52 4.69
CA SER A 72 -3.64 0.47 4.70
C SER A 72 -4.63 0.21 5.84
N VAL A 73 -5.06 -1.04 6.00
CA VAL A 73 -5.97 -1.46 7.07
C VAL A 73 -5.35 -1.22 8.44
N GLU A 74 -4.08 -1.59 8.62
CA GLU A 74 -3.36 -1.35 9.87
C GLU A 74 -3.14 0.13 10.17
N GLY A 75 -2.76 0.93 9.18
CA GLY A 75 -2.62 2.38 9.30
C GLY A 75 -3.93 3.05 9.73
N ASN A 76 -5.05 2.65 9.13
CA ASN A 76 -6.37 3.14 9.48
C ASN A 76 -6.82 2.71 10.88
N LYS A 77 -6.57 1.45 11.27
CA LYS A 77 -6.83 0.97 12.64
C LYS A 77 -6.03 1.78 13.67
N SER A 78 -4.75 2.06 13.38
CA SER A 78 -3.89 2.88 14.24
C SER A 78 -4.42 4.31 14.37
N ARG A 79 -4.84 4.94 13.28
CA ARG A 79 -5.46 6.29 13.28
C ARG A 79 -6.73 6.33 14.12
N LYS A 80 -7.63 5.36 13.94
CA LYS A 80 -8.87 5.26 14.72
C LYS A 80 -8.58 5.11 16.22
N LYS A 81 -7.63 4.26 16.61
CA LYS A 81 -7.22 4.12 18.01
C LYS A 81 -6.65 5.42 18.58
N LYS A 82 -5.89 6.19 17.80
CA LYS A 82 -5.35 7.48 18.24
C LYS A 82 -6.45 8.52 18.46
N LEU A 83 -7.38 8.65 17.50
CA LEU A 83 -8.52 9.56 17.61
C LEU A 83 -9.44 9.19 18.79
N GLN A 84 -9.65 7.89 19.04
CA GLN A 84 -10.44 7.44 20.18
C GLN A 84 -9.77 7.82 21.52
N ARG A 85 -8.45 7.62 21.64
CA ARG A 85 -7.70 8.06 22.85
C ARG A 85 -7.70 9.57 23.04
N GLU A 86 -7.66 10.35 21.96
CA GLU A 86 -7.76 11.81 22.02
C GLU A 86 -9.16 12.23 22.47
N LYS A 87 -10.22 11.58 21.95
CA LYS A 87 -11.60 11.81 22.39
C LYS A 87 -11.79 11.45 23.87
N ASP A 88 -11.33 10.27 24.30
CA ASP A 88 -11.45 9.83 25.69
C ASP A 88 -10.73 10.79 26.66
N ARG A 89 -9.62 11.40 26.24
CA ARG A 89 -8.90 12.42 27.04
C ARG A 89 -9.66 13.74 27.13
N LEU A 90 -10.35 14.15 26.07
CA LEU A 90 -11.17 15.37 26.07
C LEU A 90 -12.40 15.18 26.95
N ASP A 91 -13.09 14.02 26.86
CA ASP A 91 -14.23 13.69 27.70
C ASP A 91 -13.87 13.66 29.21
N ILE A 92 -12.63 13.30 29.58
CA ILE A 92 -12.14 13.33 30.97
C ILE A 92 -11.83 14.76 31.43
N GLN A 93 -11.47 15.69 30.54
CA GLN A 93 -11.17 17.08 30.90
C GLN A 93 -12.43 17.95 31.01
N ASP A 94 -13.52 17.54 30.35
CA ASP A 94 -14.83 18.19 30.44
C ASP A 94 -15.66 17.75 31.67
N LEU A 95 -15.23 16.71 32.41
CA LEU A 95 -15.83 16.23 33.66
C LEU A 95 -15.16 16.86 34.89
#